data_AF-A0A7K5GQM5-F1
#
_entry.id   AF-A0A7K5GQM5-F1
#
_cell.length_a   1.000
_cell.length_b   1.000
_cell.length_c   1.000
_cell.angle_alpha   90.00
_cell.angle_beta   90.00
_cell.angle_gamma   90.00
#
_symmetry.space_group_name_H-M   'P 1'
#
loop_
_entity.id
_entity.type
_entity.pdbx_description
1 polymer ?
#
loop_
_entity_poly.entity_id
_entity_poly.type
_entity_poly.pdbx_seq_one_letter_code
_entity_poly.pdbx_strand_id
1 'polypeptide(L)'
;VSKQMLEQVLRELQPLCTAEQQFVEKFFQLSHRAADLDLVEVRGRTMSCPYPPHLIACPFLFFFFFFFLRLEEPTTRLLSEIFSCLEPELREFLDVCNKIHPYGCLQVLVTLNDSIFEMWGSSPALPSSFLNTVLGNMLLLAKSSFNKCIGTLCKEIEEARMPSKMKGGILPSVSRFEEFVNFSEEVFRTARRRGELDKAHLRLAGSVFSSINSLPSANLKVNTDMVMMENFHHIHCFLCQKKIHCLEGKKKEAKQSYSEHMEKYVIKYLGQPLEKLNHFFEGVKARVAQGVKEEEVSFQLAYSKQELRKVIEKYPGKEVKRALETLYRKSHKYLSPEENLLPVVWHAMEQEFIRQYQEFEDLIQRCYAGSGIAMDFTMEDLLSYFNSVTLPN
;
A
#
# COMPACT_ATOMS: atom_id res chain seq x y z
N VAL A 1 -5.52 -22.33 13.43
CA VAL A 1 -6.81 -23.01 13.63
C VAL A 1 -7.71 -22.88 12.41
N SER A 2 -8.13 -21.68 11.97
CA SER A 2 -9.02 -21.50 10.79
C SER A 2 -8.49 -22.14 9.50
N LYS A 3 -7.22 -21.88 9.14
CA LYS A 3 -6.56 -22.45 7.96
C LYS A 3 -6.60 -23.98 7.95
N GLN A 4 -6.11 -24.60 9.02
CA GLN A 4 -6.07 -26.08 9.15
C GLN A 4 -7.47 -26.70 9.11
N MET A 5 -8.47 -26.05 9.73
CA MET A 5 -9.85 -26.54 9.68
C MET A 5 -10.42 -26.46 8.26
N LEU A 6 -10.20 -25.35 7.56
CA LEU A 6 -10.65 -25.19 6.17
C LEU A 6 -9.96 -26.19 5.23
N GLU A 7 -8.65 -26.38 5.35
CA GLU A 7 -7.91 -27.39 4.60
C GLU A 7 -8.46 -28.80 4.84
N GLN A 8 -8.77 -29.14 6.10
CA GLN A 8 -9.33 -30.44 6.46
C GLN A 8 -10.73 -30.62 5.89
N VAL A 9 -11.62 -29.64 6.02
CA VAL A 9 -12.98 -29.69 5.44
C VAL A 9 -12.92 -29.90 3.93
N LEU A 10 -12.07 -29.13 3.23
CA LEU A 10 -11.91 -29.25 1.78
C LEU A 10 -11.36 -30.63 1.38
N ARG A 11 -10.39 -31.15 2.13
CA ARG A 11 -9.79 -32.48 1.90
C ARG A 11 -10.80 -33.62 2.04
N GLU A 12 -11.69 -33.56 3.02
CA GLU A 12 -12.71 -34.59 3.25
C GLU A 12 -13.90 -34.47 2.28
N LEU A 13 -14.26 -33.25 1.86
CA LEU A 13 -15.35 -33.02 0.90
C LEU A 13 -15.03 -33.58 -0.49
N GLN A 14 -13.78 -33.52 -0.91
CA GLN A 14 -13.35 -33.97 -2.24
C GLN A 14 -13.66 -35.46 -2.53
N PRO A 15 -13.19 -36.43 -1.73
CA PRO A 15 -13.46 -37.84 -1.99
C PRO A 15 -14.95 -38.16 -1.87
N LEU A 16 -15.67 -37.51 -0.95
CA LEU A 16 -17.11 -37.71 -0.76
C LEU A 16 -17.91 -37.31 -2.01
N CYS A 17 -17.71 -36.08 -2.50
CA CYS A 17 -18.44 -35.60 -3.68
C CYS A 17 -18.03 -36.36 -4.95
N THR A 18 -16.76 -36.77 -5.05
CA THR A 18 -16.26 -37.54 -6.19
C THR A 18 -16.84 -38.94 -6.21
N ALA A 19 -16.91 -39.63 -5.07
CA ALA A 19 -17.49 -40.97 -4.97
C ALA A 19 -18.99 -40.95 -5.33
N GLU A 20 -19.74 -39.97 -4.81
CA GLU A 20 -21.17 -39.84 -5.12
C GLU A 20 -21.41 -39.49 -6.59
N GLN A 21 -20.60 -38.61 -7.17
CA GLN A 21 -20.67 -38.29 -8.59
C GLN A 21 -20.42 -39.53 -9.46
N GLN A 22 -19.38 -40.31 -9.15
CA GLN A 22 -19.10 -41.57 -9.85
C GLN A 22 -20.22 -42.60 -9.69
N PHE A 23 -20.83 -42.67 -8.50
CA PHE A 23 -21.98 -43.54 -8.24
C PHE A 23 -23.18 -43.14 -9.11
N VAL A 24 -23.56 -41.86 -9.13
CA VAL A 24 -24.67 -41.34 -9.94
C VAL A 24 -24.42 -41.59 -11.43
N GLU A 25 -23.22 -41.26 -11.91
CA GLU A 25 -22.84 -41.48 -13.32
C GLU A 25 -22.93 -42.95 -13.71
N LYS A 26 -22.47 -43.87 -12.85
CA LYS A 26 -22.49 -45.31 -13.09
C LYS A 26 -23.88 -45.92 -12.95
N PHE A 27 -24.63 -45.56 -11.90
CA PHE A 27 -25.95 -46.11 -11.60
C PHE A 27 -26.96 -45.76 -12.70
N PHE A 28 -26.91 -44.52 -13.18
CA PHE A 28 -27.80 -44.04 -14.24
C PHE A 28 -27.22 -44.19 -15.66
N GLN A 29 -26.02 -44.77 -15.81
CA GLN A 29 -25.31 -44.96 -17.09
C GLN A 29 -25.07 -43.65 -17.87
N LEU A 30 -24.86 -42.54 -17.15
CA LEU A 30 -24.74 -41.20 -17.73
C LEU A 30 -23.42 -41.00 -18.50
N SER A 31 -22.42 -41.83 -18.18
CA SER A 31 -21.10 -41.82 -18.81
C SER A 31 -21.04 -42.57 -20.15
N HIS A 32 -22.10 -43.27 -20.57
CA HIS A 32 -22.05 -44.22 -21.71
C HIS A 32 -22.66 -43.73 -23.04
N ARG A 33 -22.93 -42.43 -23.23
CA ARG A 33 -23.62 -41.96 -24.45
C ARG A 33 -22.87 -41.02 -25.38
N ALA A 34 -21.57 -40.79 -25.17
CA ALA A 34 -20.75 -40.02 -26.10
C ALA A 34 -20.07 -40.89 -27.19
N ALA A 35 -19.99 -42.22 -27.03
CA ALA A 35 -19.20 -43.09 -27.91
C ALA A 35 -20.02 -44.08 -28.77
N ASP A 36 -21.30 -44.29 -28.50
CA ASP A 36 -22.08 -45.38 -29.13
C ASP A 36 -23.11 -44.93 -30.19
N LEU A 37 -23.05 -43.65 -30.60
CA LEU A 37 -23.94 -43.11 -31.65
C LEU A 37 -23.33 -43.08 -33.06
N ASP A 38 -22.11 -43.60 -33.25
CA ASP A 38 -21.42 -43.66 -34.55
C ASP A 38 -21.38 -45.06 -35.21
N LEU A 39 -22.11 -46.06 -34.69
CA LEU A 39 -22.04 -47.44 -35.24
C LEU A 39 -23.38 -48.08 -35.63
N VAL A 40 -24.42 -47.31 -35.92
CA VAL A 40 -25.63 -47.86 -36.57
C VAL A 40 -25.99 -47.08 -37.83
N GLU A 41 -25.16 -47.21 -38.85
CA GLU A 41 -25.58 -47.04 -40.24
C GLU A 41 -25.34 -48.35 -41.02
N VAL A 42 -26.43 -49.11 -41.15
CA VAL A 42 -26.75 -50.07 -42.22
C VAL A 42 -25.76 -51.22 -42.47
N ARG A 43 -26.09 -52.40 -41.91
CA ARG A 43 -26.06 -53.63 -42.72
C ARG A 43 -27.18 -54.58 -42.30
N GLY A 44 -28.14 -54.76 -43.20
CA GLY A 44 -29.31 -55.60 -42.98
C GLY A 44 -28.95 -57.04 -42.65
N ARG A 45 -29.52 -57.54 -41.54
CA ARG A 45 -29.98 -58.92 -41.42
C ARG A 45 -30.95 -59.02 -40.25
N THR A 46 -32.14 -59.47 -40.59
CA THR A 46 -33.24 -59.88 -39.71
C THR A 46 -32.72 -60.69 -38.52
N MET A 47 -32.89 -60.19 -37.29
CA MET A 47 -33.04 -61.04 -36.11
C MET A 47 -33.96 -60.35 -35.10
N SER A 48 -34.99 -61.09 -34.74
CA SER A 48 -36.16 -60.78 -33.93
C SER A 48 -35.84 -60.46 -32.46
N CYS A 49 -36.42 -59.38 -31.94
CA CYS A 49 -36.58 -59.14 -30.49
C CYS A 49 -37.65 -60.08 -29.91
N PRO A 50 -37.39 -60.78 -28.78
CA PRO A 50 -38.40 -61.62 -28.14
C PRO A 50 -39.00 -60.93 -26.90
N TYR A 51 -39.63 -59.75 -27.00
CA TYR A 51 -40.51 -59.25 -25.94
C TYR A 51 -41.68 -58.40 -26.49
N PRO A 52 -42.89 -58.52 -25.93
CA PRO A 52 -44.13 -58.04 -26.55
C PRO A 52 -44.35 -56.51 -26.44
N PRO A 53 -45.13 -55.90 -27.36
CA PRO A 53 -45.21 -54.45 -27.56
C PRO A 53 -46.21 -53.72 -26.63
N HIS A 54 -46.16 -53.98 -25.32
CA HIS A 54 -47.12 -53.36 -24.37
C HIS A 54 -46.52 -52.38 -23.35
N LEU A 55 -45.21 -52.12 -23.36
CA LEU A 55 -44.57 -51.19 -22.40
C LEU A 55 -44.39 -49.75 -22.91
N ILE A 56 -44.79 -49.44 -24.14
CA ILE A 56 -44.73 -48.08 -24.72
C ILE A 56 -45.95 -47.21 -24.32
N ALA A 57 -46.92 -47.77 -23.61
CA ALA A 57 -48.10 -47.05 -23.12
C ALA A 57 -47.95 -46.52 -21.68
N CYS A 58 -46.75 -46.50 -21.10
CA CYS A 58 -46.48 -45.88 -19.81
C CYS A 58 -45.92 -44.46 -19.99
N PRO A 59 -46.68 -43.39 -19.69
CA PRO A 59 -46.18 -42.01 -19.74
C PRO A 59 -44.94 -41.82 -18.85
N PHE A 60 -44.85 -42.60 -17.77
CA PHE A 60 -43.73 -42.60 -16.84
C PHE A 60 -42.40 -43.02 -17.49
N LEU A 61 -42.38 -44.09 -18.29
CA LEU A 61 -41.18 -44.60 -18.95
C LEU A 61 -40.77 -43.73 -20.15
N PHE A 62 -41.75 -43.12 -20.84
CA PHE A 62 -41.48 -42.17 -21.92
C PHE A 62 -40.96 -40.84 -21.38
N PHE A 63 -41.51 -40.34 -20.27
CA PHE A 63 -40.99 -39.18 -19.55
C PHE A 63 -39.59 -39.46 -19.00
N PHE A 64 -39.36 -40.65 -18.43
CA PHE A 64 -38.03 -41.08 -17.99
C PHE A 64 -37.07 -41.09 -19.19
N PHE A 65 -37.42 -41.73 -20.31
CA PHE A 65 -36.56 -41.80 -21.49
C PHE A 65 -36.25 -40.44 -22.14
N PHE A 66 -37.21 -39.51 -22.19
CA PHE A 66 -37.00 -38.15 -22.71
C PHE A 66 -36.29 -37.21 -21.72
N PHE A 67 -36.53 -37.37 -20.42
CA PHE A 67 -35.72 -36.75 -19.37
C PHE A 67 -34.27 -37.23 -19.52
N PHE A 68 -34.09 -38.52 -19.86
CA PHE A 68 -32.82 -39.21 -20.09
C PHE A 68 -32.05 -38.85 -21.40
N LEU A 69 -32.49 -37.88 -22.19
CA LEU A 69 -31.79 -37.46 -23.43
C LEU A 69 -31.04 -36.11 -23.36
N ARG A 70 -31.11 -35.36 -22.25
CA ARG A 70 -30.44 -34.04 -22.06
C ARG A 70 -29.18 -34.08 -21.16
N LEU A 71 -28.47 -35.21 -21.07
CA LEU A 71 -27.70 -35.61 -19.88
C LEU A 71 -26.19 -35.27 -19.78
N GLU A 72 -25.80 -34.00 -19.91
CA GLU A 72 -24.54 -33.49 -19.33
C GLU A 72 -24.77 -32.53 -18.14
N GLU A 73 -25.92 -31.85 -18.10
CA GLU A 73 -26.46 -31.10 -16.94
C GLU A 73 -27.14 -31.87 -15.76
N PRO A 74 -27.51 -33.17 -15.83
CA PRO A 74 -28.38 -33.87 -14.90
C PRO A 74 -27.64 -34.35 -13.64
N THR A 75 -26.36 -34.71 -13.78
CA THR A 75 -25.51 -35.24 -12.74
C THR A 75 -25.27 -34.11 -11.75
N THR A 76 -24.94 -32.93 -12.27
CA THR A 76 -24.80 -31.71 -11.47
C THR A 76 -26.12 -31.34 -10.78
N ARG A 77 -27.27 -31.43 -11.46
CA ARG A 77 -28.60 -31.16 -10.86
C ARG A 77 -28.95 -32.14 -9.75
N LEU A 78 -28.79 -33.45 -9.98
CA LEU A 78 -29.07 -34.48 -8.98
C LEU A 78 -28.11 -34.35 -7.79
N LEU A 79 -26.82 -34.12 -8.03
CA LEU A 79 -25.85 -33.85 -6.97
C LEU A 79 -26.17 -32.56 -6.22
N SER A 80 -26.74 -31.55 -6.87
CA SER A 80 -27.20 -30.33 -6.21
C SER A 80 -28.41 -30.56 -5.31
N GLU A 81 -29.27 -31.54 -5.61
CA GLU A 81 -30.34 -31.96 -4.71
C GLU A 81 -29.81 -32.78 -3.54
N ILE A 82 -28.95 -33.79 -3.81
CA ILE A 82 -28.31 -34.66 -2.80
C ILE A 82 -27.49 -33.83 -1.82
N PHE A 83 -26.70 -32.89 -2.33
CA PHE A 83 -25.83 -32.00 -1.55
C PHE A 83 -26.40 -30.58 -1.46
N SER A 84 -27.72 -30.43 -1.40
CA SER A 84 -28.39 -29.12 -1.35
C SER A 84 -27.98 -28.25 -0.16
N CYS A 85 -27.55 -28.85 0.95
CA CYS A 85 -27.01 -28.13 2.10
C CYS A 85 -25.52 -27.76 1.97
N LEU A 86 -24.77 -28.35 1.05
CA LEU A 86 -23.31 -28.19 1.01
C LEU A 86 -22.90 -26.74 0.76
N GLU A 87 -23.46 -26.10 -0.26
CA GLU A 87 -23.13 -24.71 -0.58
C GLU A 87 -23.50 -23.72 0.54
N PRO A 88 -24.72 -23.72 1.11
CA PRO A 88 -25.07 -22.79 2.18
C PRO A 88 -24.26 -23.01 3.47
N GLU A 89 -24.04 -24.26 3.89
CA GLU A 89 -23.25 -24.57 5.09
C GLU A 89 -21.78 -24.19 4.91
N LEU A 90 -21.20 -24.45 3.74
CA LEU A 90 -19.83 -24.05 3.43
C LEU A 90 -19.69 -22.53 3.42
N ARG A 91 -20.68 -21.81 2.87
CA ARG A 91 -20.72 -20.33 2.93
C ARG A 91 -20.72 -19.82 4.37
N GLU A 92 -21.58 -20.37 5.23
CA GLU A 92 -21.64 -19.96 6.64
C GLU A 92 -20.32 -20.27 7.37
N PHE A 93 -19.72 -21.43 7.10
CA PHE A 93 -18.42 -21.80 7.63
C PHE A 93 -17.30 -20.84 7.19
N LEU A 94 -17.28 -20.42 5.93
CA LEU A 94 -16.33 -19.42 5.44
C LEU A 94 -16.54 -18.06 6.13
N ASP A 95 -17.78 -17.68 6.39
CA ASP A 95 -18.10 -16.45 7.13
C ASP A 95 -17.63 -16.50 8.58
N VAL A 96 -17.74 -17.66 9.25
CA VAL A 96 -17.13 -17.88 10.56
C VAL A 96 -15.61 -17.75 10.48
N CYS A 97 -14.97 -18.38 9.50
CA CYS A 97 -13.52 -18.29 9.30
C CYS A 97 -13.05 -16.84 9.06
N ASN A 98 -13.82 -16.06 8.30
CA ASN A 98 -13.54 -14.66 8.03
C ASN A 98 -13.54 -13.79 9.30
N LYS A 99 -14.35 -14.13 10.31
CA LYS A 99 -14.54 -13.35 11.54
C LYS A 99 -13.49 -13.62 12.62
N ILE A 100 -12.69 -14.67 12.50
CA ILE A 100 -11.68 -15.06 13.52
C ILE A 100 -10.57 -14.02 13.65
N HIS A 101 -10.22 -13.33 12.57
CA HIS A 101 -9.18 -12.30 12.54
C HIS A 101 -9.66 -11.12 11.68
N PRO A 102 -9.28 -9.86 11.95
CA PRO A 102 -9.64 -8.71 11.12
C PRO A 102 -9.34 -8.89 9.61
N TYR A 103 -8.29 -9.65 9.32
CA TYR A 103 -7.85 -10.02 7.96
C TYR A 103 -8.08 -11.50 7.62
N GLY A 104 -9.01 -12.17 8.30
CA GLY A 104 -9.29 -13.61 8.14
C GLY A 104 -9.64 -14.00 6.70
N CYS A 105 -10.26 -13.09 5.95
CA CYS A 105 -10.58 -13.29 4.54
C CYS A 105 -9.36 -13.54 3.63
N LEU A 106 -8.18 -13.05 4.00
CA LEU A 106 -6.94 -13.34 3.27
C LEU A 106 -6.56 -14.81 3.41
N GLN A 107 -6.65 -15.34 4.64
CA GLN A 107 -6.34 -16.75 4.91
C GLN A 107 -7.33 -17.66 4.20
N VAL A 108 -8.62 -17.32 4.24
CA VAL A 108 -9.67 -18.06 3.51
C VAL A 108 -9.40 -18.07 2.00
N LEU A 109 -9.09 -16.91 1.42
CA LEU A 109 -8.82 -16.79 -0.01
C LEU A 109 -7.59 -17.61 -0.46
N VAL A 110 -6.49 -17.51 0.27
CA VAL A 110 -5.26 -18.27 -0.05
C VAL A 110 -5.52 -19.76 0.08
N THR A 111 -6.12 -20.18 1.19
CA THR A 111 -6.39 -21.59 1.47
C THR A 111 -7.29 -22.20 0.39
N LEU A 112 -8.38 -21.52 0.02
CA LEU A 112 -9.27 -21.98 -1.06
C LEU A 112 -8.55 -22.05 -2.40
N ASN A 113 -7.78 -21.03 -2.79
CA ASN A 113 -7.03 -21.04 -4.05
C ASN A 113 -6.02 -22.18 -4.10
N ASP A 114 -5.24 -22.37 -3.02
CA ASP A 114 -4.22 -23.40 -2.95
C ASP A 114 -4.86 -24.80 -2.96
N SER A 115 -5.91 -25.03 -2.15
CA SER A 115 -6.64 -26.31 -2.15
C SER A 115 -7.26 -26.63 -3.51
N ILE A 116 -7.94 -25.67 -4.14
CA ILE A 116 -8.53 -25.84 -5.47
C ILE A 116 -7.45 -26.18 -6.51
N PHE A 117 -6.30 -25.53 -6.43
CA PHE A 117 -5.18 -25.78 -7.35
C PHE A 117 -4.58 -27.18 -7.17
N GLU A 118 -4.35 -27.61 -5.93
CA GLU A 118 -3.84 -28.95 -5.62
C GLU A 118 -4.85 -30.05 -6.06
N MET A 119 -6.16 -29.79 -5.93
CA MET A 119 -7.21 -30.74 -6.33
C MET A 119 -7.32 -30.92 -7.85
N TRP A 120 -7.12 -29.87 -8.64
CA TRP A 120 -7.42 -29.89 -10.08
C TRP A 120 -6.19 -30.02 -10.97
N GLY A 121 -4.99 -29.90 -10.40
CA GLY A 121 -3.74 -29.91 -11.15
C GLY A 121 -3.67 -28.76 -12.16
N SER A 122 -2.67 -28.79 -13.05
CA SER A 122 -2.45 -27.75 -14.06
C SER A 122 -3.28 -27.95 -15.34
N SER A 123 -4.20 -28.92 -15.40
CA SER A 123 -4.95 -29.23 -16.63
C SER A 123 -6.14 -28.25 -16.78
N PRO A 124 -6.19 -27.45 -17.86
CA PRO A 124 -7.32 -26.55 -18.13
C PRO A 124 -8.60 -27.29 -18.59
N ALA A 125 -8.53 -28.61 -18.78
CA ALA A 125 -9.63 -29.43 -19.24
C ALA A 125 -9.75 -30.68 -18.37
N LEU A 126 -10.64 -30.63 -17.38
CA LEU A 126 -11.28 -31.78 -16.75
C LEU A 126 -12.79 -31.48 -16.71
N PRO A 127 -13.67 -32.50 -16.82
CA PRO A 127 -15.11 -32.30 -16.90
C PRO A 127 -15.62 -31.43 -15.74
N SER A 128 -16.57 -30.52 -15.99
CA SER A 128 -17.16 -29.68 -14.95
C SER A 128 -17.84 -30.55 -13.89
N SER A 129 -17.15 -30.83 -12.78
CA SER A 129 -17.72 -31.58 -11.67
C SER A 129 -18.64 -30.68 -10.83
N PHE A 130 -19.59 -31.29 -10.14
CA PHE A 130 -20.45 -30.60 -9.19
C PHE A 130 -19.62 -29.84 -8.14
N LEU A 131 -18.62 -30.50 -7.57
CA LEU A 131 -17.72 -29.91 -6.57
C LEU A 131 -16.94 -28.73 -7.14
N ASN A 132 -16.51 -28.78 -8.41
CA ASN A 132 -15.79 -27.66 -9.03
C ASN A 132 -16.66 -26.41 -9.14
N THR A 133 -17.96 -26.60 -9.38
CA THR A 133 -18.94 -25.50 -9.42
C THR A 133 -19.10 -24.89 -8.03
N VAL A 134 -19.32 -25.71 -7.00
CA VAL A 134 -19.48 -25.26 -5.61
C VAL A 134 -18.22 -24.53 -5.11
N LEU A 135 -17.04 -25.11 -5.31
CA LEU A 135 -15.77 -24.50 -4.91
C LEU A 135 -15.47 -23.22 -5.70
N GLY A 136 -15.86 -23.17 -6.98
CA GLY A 136 -15.83 -21.95 -7.79
C GLY A 136 -16.68 -20.82 -7.19
N ASN A 137 -17.92 -21.12 -6.78
CA ASN A 137 -18.80 -20.19 -6.10
C ASN A 137 -18.21 -19.71 -4.76
N MET A 138 -17.64 -20.62 -3.97
CA MET A 138 -16.97 -20.28 -2.72
C MET A 138 -15.73 -19.41 -2.93
N LEU A 139 -14.94 -19.67 -3.97
CA LEU A 139 -13.79 -18.85 -4.32
C LEU A 139 -14.21 -17.44 -4.76
N LEU A 140 -15.29 -17.31 -5.52
CA LEU A 140 -15.87 -16.00 -5.87
C LEU A 140 -16.32 -15.24 -4.63
N LEU A 141 -16.97 -15.92 -3.68
CA LEU A 141 -17.35 -15.33 -2.40
C LEU A 141 -16.11 -14.86 -1.61
N ALA A 142 -15.08 -15.70 -1.47
CA ALA A 142 -13.85 -15.36 -0.77
C ALA A 142 -13.15 -14.14 -1.40
N LYS A 143 -13.11 -14.06 -2.73
CA LYS A 143 -12.60 -12.88 -3.47
C LYS A 143 -13.44 -11.63 -3.20
N SER A 144 -14.77 -11.76 -3.18
CA SER A 144 -15.67 -10.66 -2.85
C SER A 144 -15.43 -10.14 -1.43
N SER A 145 -15.31 -11.05 -0.45
CA SER A 145 -14.98 -10.71 0.94
C SER A 145 -13.61 -10.06 1.09
N PHE A 146 -12.60 -10.54 0.37
CA PHE A 146 -11.29 -9.91 0.30
C PHE A 146 -11.39 -8.48 -0.24
N ASN A 147 -12.02 -8.28 -1.40
CA ASN A 147 -12.17 -6.96 -2.01
C ASN A 147 -12.95 -5.99 -1.12
N LYS A 148 -13.99 -6.49 -0.43
CA LYS A 148 -14.74 -5.73 0.56
C LYS A 148 -13.86 -5.30 1.74
N CYS A 149 -13.05 -6.21 2.28
CA CYS A 149 -12.10 -5.90 3.34
C CYS A 149 -11.12 -4.80 2.94
N ILE A 150 -10.50 -4.90 1.76
CA ILE A 150 -9.59 -3.85 1.24
C ILE A 150 -10.33 -2.52 1.05
N GLY A 151 -11.54 -2.55 0.50
CA GLY A 151 -12.37 -1.35 0.33
C GLY A 151 -12.70 -0.67 1.66
N THR A 152 -13.04 -1.44 2.69
CA THR A 152 -13.27 -0.93 4.05
C THR A 152 -12.00 -0.32 4.63
N LEU A 153 -10.85 -0.97 4.53
CA LEU A 153 -9.58 -0.43 5.03
C LEU A 153 -9.19 0.89 4.36
N CYS A 154 -9.32 0.98 3.03
CA CYS A 154 -9.08 2.22 2.28
C CYS A 154 -10.00 3.34 2.78
N LYS A 155 -11.30 3.05 2.92
CA LYS A 155 -12.29 4.02 3.41
C LYS A 155 -11.97 4.49 4.83
N GLU A 156 -11.62 3.58 5.73
CA GLU A 156 -11.23 3.91 7.10
C GLU A 156 -9.97 4.79 7.15
N ILE A 157 -9.02 4.61 6.24
CA ILE A 157 -7.83 5.44 6.11
C ILE A 157 -8.17 6.85 5.59
N GLU A 158 -9.07 6.94 4.61
CA GLU A 158 -9.50 8.19 4.00
C GLU A 158 -10.39 9.02 4.94
N GLU A 159 -11.24 8.35 5.72
CA GLU A 159 -12.17 8.98 6.67
C GLU A 159 -11.54 9.23 8.06
N ALA A 160 -10.38 8.63 8.35
CA ALA A 160 -9.68 8.82 9.61
C ALA A 160 -9.29 10.29 9.80
N ARG A 161 -10.10 11.00 10.59
CA ARG A 161 -9.79 12.36 10.99
C ARG A 161 -8.63 12.36 11.98
N MET A 162 -7.69 13.25 11.71
CA MET A 162 -6.51 13.43 12.54
C MET A 162 -6.87 13.95 13.94
N PRO A 163 -6.29 13.38 15.02
CA PRO A 163 -6.43 13.94 16.35
C PRO A 163 -5.91 15.38 16.37
N SER A 164 -6.74 16.32 16.81
CA SER A 164 -6.43 17.76 16.83
C SER A 164 -5.28 18.15 17.77
N LYS A 165 -4.79 17.21 18.60
CA LYS A 165 -3.72 17.39 19.60
C LYS A 165 -2.45 16.57 19.31
N MET A 166 -2.27 16.06 18.09
CA MET A 166 -1.05 15.33 17.73
C MET A 166 0.19 16.22 17.94
N LYS A 167 1.29 15.66 18.44
CA LYS A 167 2.57 16.38 18.66
C LYS A 167 3.68 15.87 17.72
N GLY A 168 3.35 15.50 16.49
CA GLY A 168 4.23 14.71 15.62
C GLY A 168 4.03 13.20 15.79
N GLY A 169 4.79 12.40 15.05
CA GLY A 169 4.79 10.93 15.11
C GLY A 169 4.10 10.22 13.95
N ILE A 170 4.11 8.89 14.03
CA ILE A 170 3.55 8.03 12.99
C ILE A 170 2.03 8.06 13.01
N LEU A 171 1.44 8.23 11.83
CA LEU A 171 -0.01 8.30 11.67
C LEU A 171 -0.65 6.92 11.85
N PRO A 172 -1.86 6.85 12.44
CA PRO A 172 -2.59 5.58 12.54
C PRO A 172 -2.85 4.91 11.18
N SER A 173 -3.00 5.70 10.11
CA SER A 173 -3.14 5.17 8.74
C SER A 173 -1.88 4.42 8.28
N VAL A 174 -0.70 4.89 8.68
CA VAL A 174 0.58 4.25 8.38
C VAL A 174 0.73 2.96 9.19
N SER A 175 0.48 2.99 10.50
CA SER A 175 0.54 1.77 11.33
C SER A 175 -0.41 0.68 10.83
N ARG A 176 -1.65 1.04 10.46
CA ARG A 176 -2.61 0.08 9.87
C ARG A 176 -2.14 -0.52 8.56
N PHE A 177 -1.47 0.28 7.72
CA PHE A 177 -0.87 -0.21 6.49
C PHE A 177 0.22 -1.23 6.77
N GLU A 178 1.10 -0.98 7.74
CA GLU A 178 2.13 -1.93 8.14
C GLU A 178 1.54 -3.24 8.68
N GLU A 179 0.54 -3.15 9.57
CA GLU A 179 -0.18 -4.31 10.10
C GLU A 179 -0.75 -5.17 8.97
N PHE A 180 -1.44 -4.55 8.02
CA PHE A 180 -1.99 -5.25 6.86
C PHE A 180 -0.88 -5.88 5.99
N VAL A 181 0.17 -5.13 5.64
CA VAL A 181 1.27 -5.63 4.81
C VAL A 181 1.97 -6.79 5.50
N ASN A 182 2.29 -6.67 6.79
CA ASN A 182 2.91 -7.74 7.58
C ASN A 182 2.07 -9.01 7.58
N PHE A 183 0.78 -8.89 7.89
CA PHE A 183 -0.10 -10.03 7.95
C PHE A 183 -0.32 -10.67 6.57
N SER A 184 -0.52 -9.85 5.55
CA SER A 184 -0.80 -10.33 4.20
C SER A 184 0.41 -11.02 3.57
N GLU A 185 1.62 -10.47 3.72
CA GLU A 185 2.86 -11.10 3.25
C GLU A 185 3.14 -12.42 3.98
N GLU A 186 2.84 -12.50 5.28
CA GLU A 186 2.92 -13.74 6.05
C GLU A 186 2.01 -14.83 5.48
N VAL A 187 0.73 -14.48 5.25
CA VAL A 187 -0.30 -15.41 4.75
C VAL A 187 -0.01 -15.85 3.31
N PHE A 188 0.48 -14.94 2.47
CA PHE A 188 0.77 -15.22 1.06
C PHE A 188 2.21 -15.67 0.81
N ARG A 189 3.02 -15.94 1.85
CA ARG A 189 4.43 -16.34 1.70
C ARG A 189 4.62 -17.52 0.73
N THR A 190 3.74 -18.52 0.81
CA THR A 190 3.77 -19.73 -0.02
C THR A 190 2.73 -19.72 -1.14
N ALA A 191 1.94 -18.65 -1.27
CA ALA A 191 0.83 -18.60 -2.21
C ALA A 191 1.35 -18.49 -3.65
N ARG A 192 0.86 -19.37 -4.54
CA ARG A 192 1.29 -19.38 -5.95
C ARG A 192 0.70 -18.22 -6.76
N ARG A 193 -0.45 -17.68 -6.36
CA ARG A 193 -1.17 -16.59 -7.06
C ARG A 193 -1.18 -15.32 -6.21
N ARG A 194 -0.34 -14.36 -6.58
CA ARG A 194 -0.11 -13.10 -5.84
C ARG A 194 -0.83 -11.87 -6.41
N GLY A 195 -1.37 -11.95 -7.63
CA GLY A 195 -1.85 -10.77 -8.35
C GLY A 195 -2.96 -9.95 -7.66
N GLU A 196 -3.84 -10.61 -6.90
CA GLU A 196 -4.88 -9.89 -6.13
C GLU A 196 -4.31 -9.19 -4.89
N LEU A 197 -3.27 -9.78 -4.27
CA LEU A 197 -2.56 -9.17 -3.16
C LEU A 197 -1.78 -7.93 -3.63
N ASP A 198 -1.05 -8.04 -4.74
CA ASP A 198 -0.26 -6.93 -5.27
C ASP A 198 -1.15 -5.71 -5.60
N LYS A 199 -2.33 -5.94 -6.18
CA LYS A 199 -3.34 -4.88 -6.42
C LYS A 199 -3.82 -4.28 -5.10
N ALA A 200 -4.08 -5.10 -4.08
CA ALA A 200 -4.52 -4.63 -2.79
C ALA A 200 -3.45 -3.79 -2.07
N HIS A 201 -2.19 -4.21 -2.10
CA HIS A 201 -1.06 -3.45 -1.57
C HIS A 201 -0.94 -2.07 -2.24
N LEU A 202 -0.96 -2.04 -3.57
CA LEU A 202 -0.89 -0.79 -4.33
C LEU A 202 -2.05 0.14 -4.00
N ARG A 203 -3.26 -0.39 -3.92
CA ARG A 203 -4.46 0.39 -3.60
C ARG A 203 -4.39 0.96 -2.18
N LEU A 204 -4.04 0.14 -1.20
CA LEU A 204 -3.95 0.57 0.20
C LEU A 204 -2.84 1.60 0.39
N ALA A 205 -1.66 1.38 -0.21
CA ALA A 205 -0.58 2.36 -0.23
C ALA A 205 -1.03 3.68 -0.88
N GLY A 206 -1.81 3.63 -1.97
CA GLY A 206 -2.42 4.81 -2.58
C GLY A 206 -3.31 5.61 -1.64
N SER A 207 -4.18 4.94 -0.86
CA SER A 207 -5.03 5.59 0.15
C SER A 207 -4.21 6.20 1.29
N VAL A 208 -3.15 5.53 1.77
CA VAL A 208 -2.26 6.06 2.81
C VAL A 208 -1.53 7.32 2.34
N PHE A 209 -0.97 7.29 1.13
CA PHE A 209 -0.25 8.45 0.57
C PHE A 209 -1.21 9.62 0.36
N SER A 210 -2.42 9.37 -0.15
CA SER A 210 -3.45 10.39 -0.28
C SER A 210 -3.84 10.98 1.08
N SER A 211 -3.97 10.15 2.12
CA SER A 211 -4.25 10.57 3.49
C SER A 211 -3.16 11.51 4.02
N ILE A 212 -1.88 11.15 3.87
CA ILE A 212 -0.74 12.00 4.27
C ILE A 212 -0.72 13.31 3.45
N ASN A 213 -0.90 13.23 2.13
CA ASN A 213 -0.87 14.40 1.25
C ASN A 213 -2.05 15.36 1.44
N SER A 214 -3.12 14.94 2.12
CA SER A 214 -4.24 15.81 2.48
C SER A 214 -4.00 16.66 3.73
N LEU A 215 -2.93 16.38 4.51
CA LEU A 215 -2.63 17.07 5.77
C LEU A 215 -2.50 18.60 5.64
N PRO A 216 -1.87 19.17 4.60
CA PRO A 216 -1.77 20.63 4.44
C PRO A 216 -3.13 21.33 4.39
N SER A 217 -4.18 20.65 3.92
CA SER A 217 -5.54 21.19 3.82
C SER A 217 -6.34 21.07 5.11
N ALA A 218 -5.85 20.34 6.11
CA ALA A 218 -6.59 20.01 7.34
C ALA A 218 -6.51 21.09 8.44
N ASN A 219 -5.93 22.28 8.16
CA ASN A 219 -5.78 23.40 9.11
C ASN A 219 -5.23 22.99 10.48
N LEU A 220 -4.21 22.12 10.48
CA LEU A 220 -3.61 21.59 11.69
C LEU A 220 -2.72 22.65 12.37
N LYS A 221 -2.69 22.64 13.71
CA LYS A 221 -1.76 23.48 14.50
C LYS A 221 -0.32 22.97 14.49
N VAL A 222 -0.08 21.78 13.95
CA VAL A 222 1.22 21.12 13.86
C VAL A 222 1.87 21.48 12.53
N ASN A 223 3.21 21.51 12.50
CA ASN A 223 3.92 21.62 11.23
C ASN A 223 3.64 20.39 10.36
N THR A 224 2.96 20.60 9.23
CA THR A 224 2.59 19.53 8.30
C THR A 224 3.78 18.94 7.58
N ASP A 225 4.77 19.75 7.20
CA ASP A 225 5.99 19.26 6.54
C ASP A 225 6.79 18.33 7.47
N MET A 226 6.84 18.62 8.77
CA MET A 226 7.44 17.74 9.79
C MET A 226 6.73 16.39 9.85
N VAL A 227 5.40 16.38 9.96
CA VAL A 227 4.61 15.14 10.06
C VAL A 227 4.73 14.32 8.79
N MET A 228 4.66 14.97 7.62
CA MET A 228 4.82 14.30 6.33
C MET A 228 6.22 13.70 6.18
N MET A 229 7.25 14.45 6.56
CA MET A 229 8.64 13.97 6.58
C MET A 229 8.80 12.72 7.45
N GLU A 230 8.33 12.74 8.70
CA GLU A 230 8.42 11.59 9.62
C GLU A 230 7.71 10.35 9.04
N ASN A 231 6.50 10.53 8.52
CA ASN A 231 5.69 9.42 8.02
C ASN A 231 6.20 8.84 6.71
N PHE A 232 6.65 9.67 5.78
CA PHE A 232 7.27 9.18 4.54
C PHE A 232 8.63 8.52 4.79
N HIS A 233 9.39 8.99 5.77
CA HIS A 233 10.61 8.31 6.22
C HIS A 233 10.29 6.90 6.72
N HIS A 234 9.32 6.80 7.63
CA HIS A 234 8.90 5.53 8.22
C HIS A 234 8.42 4.52 7.16
N ILE A 235 7.52 4.95 6.26
CA ILE A 235 7.07 4.12 5.13
C ILE A 235 8.24 3.65 4.28
N HIS A 236 9.18 4.54 3.94
CA HIS A 236 10.35 4.17 3.15
C HIS A 236 11.21 3.11 3.85
N CYS A 237 11.48 3.28 5.15
CA CYS A 237 12.23 2.33 5.96
C CYS A 237 11.52 0.97 6.03
N PHE A 238 10.22 0.97 6.32
CA PHE A 238 9.39 -0.23 6.33
C PHE A 238 9.43 -1.00 5.00
N LEU A 239 9.22 -0.30 3.87
CA LEU A 239 9.24 -0.91 2.54
C LEU A 239 10.64 -1.42 2.16
N CYS A 240 11.72 -0.73 2.58
CA CYS A 240 13.09 -1.21 2.42
C CYS A 240 13.33 -2.53 3.15
N GLN A 241 12.77 -2.69 4.35
CA GLN A 241 12.89 -3.91 5.14
C GLN A 241 12.08 -5.06 4.52
N LYS A 242 10.85 -4.78 4.02
CA LYS A 242 9.95 -5.81 3.48
C LYS A 242 10.30 -6.29 2.07
N LYS A 243 10.91 -5.43 1.22
CA LYS A 243 11.35 -5.77 -0.14
C LYS A 243 10.25 -6.34 -1.05
N ILE A 244 9.05 -5.76 -0.97
CA ILE A 244 7.88 -6.20 -1.75
C ILE A 244 7.95 -5.60 -3.15
N HIS A 245 8.06 -6.44 -4.18
CA HIS A 245 8.31 -6.02 -5.57
C HIS A 245 7.26 -5.03 -6.11
N CYS A 246 5.96 -5.29 -5.89
CA CYS A 246 4.90 -4.43 -6.42
C CYS A 246 4.90 -3.02 -5.77
N LEU A 247 5.49 -2.87 -4.59
CA LEU A 247 5.56 -1.59 -3.85
C LEU A 247 6.84 -0.80 -4.10
N GLU A 248 7.72 -1.25 -5.00
CA GLU A 248 8.98 -0.55 -5.31
C GLU A 248 8.75 0.88 -5.83
N GLY A 249 7.69 1.10 -6.62
CA GLY A 249 7.30 2.45 -7.05
C GLY A 249 6.93 3.34 -5.86
N LYS A 250 6.13 2.82 -4.93
CA LYS A 250 5.73 3.53 -3.71
C LYS A 250 6.89 3.79 -2.76
N LYS A 251 7.87 2.88 -2.69
CA LYS A 251 9.12 3.10 -1.95
C LYS A 251 9.90 4.29 -2.49
N LYS A 252 10.04 4.41 -3.81
CA LYS A 252 10.71 5.56 -4.45
C LYS A 252 9.94 6.86 -4.20
N GLU A 253 8.61 6.83 -4.34
CA GLU A 253 7.73 7.96 -4.05
C GLU A 253 7.88 8.42 -2.58
N ALA A 254 7.87 7.50 -1.61
CA ALA A 254 8.10 7.82 -0.20
C ALA A 254 9.45 8.49 0.03
N LYS A 255 10.54 7.98 -0.57
CA LYS A 255 11.87 8.59 -0.45
C LYS A 255 11.90 10.01 -0.99
N GLN A 256 11.26 10.23 -2.14
CA GLN A 256 11.16 11.54 -2.76
C GLN A 256 10.38 12.50 -1.87
N SER A 257 9.16 12.14 -1.44
CA SER A 257 8.34 12.97 -0.58
C SER A 257 9.00 13.25 0.78
N TYR A 258 9.68 12.25 1.37
CA TYR A 258 10.51 12.45 2.55
C TYR A 258 11.56 13.56 2.35
N SER A 259 12.30 13.51 1.24
CA SER A 259 13.36 14.48 0.93
C SER A 259 12.79 15.88 0.69
N GLU A 260 11.71 15.98 -0.07
CA GLU A 260 11.03 17.25 -0.35
C GLU A 260 10.46 17.91 0.92
N HIS A 261 9.84 17.14 1.81
CA HIS A 261 9.29 17.67 3.06
C HIS A 261 10.37 17.93 4.11
N MET A 262 11.47 17.18 4.12
CA MET A 262 12.66 17.50 4.90
C MET A 262 13.20 18.88 4.51
N GLU A 263 13.40 19.12 3.21
CA GLU A 263 13.87 20.40 2.69
C GLU A 263 12.92 21.54 3.07
N LYS A 264 11.62 21.36 2.84
CA LYS A 264 10.59 22.35 3.25
C LYS A 264 10.59 22.59 4.74
N TYR A 265 10.72 21.55 5.57
CA TYR A 265 10.76 21.68 7.03
C TYR A 265 11.97 22.50 7.49
N VAL A 266 13.16 22.20 6.95
CA VAL A 266 14.41 22.92 7.23
C VAL A 266 14.31 24.38 6.79
N ILE A 267 13.89 24.65 5.54
CA ILE A 267 13.81 26.00 4.99
C ILE A 267 12.74 26.84 5.70
N LYS A 268 11.52 26.30 5.86
CA LYS A 268 10.34 27.05 6.29
C LYS A 268 10.24 27.22 7.81
N TYR A 269 10.65 26.22 8.59
CA TYR A 269 10.33 26.17 10.02
C TYR A 269 11.53 26.31 10.94
N LEU A 270 12.68 25.82 10.49
CA LEU A 270 13.94 26.10 11.16
C LEU A 270 14.59 27.39 10.67
N GLY A 271 13.91 28.05 9.71
CA GLY A 271 13.53 29.45 9.85
C GLY A 271 14.74 30.33 9.90
N GLN A 272 15.39 30.46 8.74
CA GLN A 272 16.33 31.52 8.40
C GLN A 272 16.89 32.20 9.66
N PRO A 273 17.84 31.59 10.39
CA PRO A 273 18.32 32.17 11.64
C PRO A 273 18.89 33.58 11.41
N LEU A 274 19.20 33.85 10.14
CA LEU A 274 19.60 35.10 9.52
C LEU A 274 18.47 35.72 8.66
N GLU A 275 17.21 35.73 9.12
CA GLU A 275 16.02 36.15 8.33
C GLU A 275 16.17 37.51 7.65
N LYS A 276 16.64 38.53 8.37
CA LYS A 276 16.83 39.88 7.80
C LYS A 276 17.98 39.91 6.79
N LEU A 277 19.01 39.09 7.00
CA LEU A 277 20.13 38.89 6.09
C LEU A 277 19.64 38.22 4.80
N ASN A 278 18.85 37.15 4.94
CA ASN A 278 18.17 36.49 3.81
C ASN A 278 17.31 37.49 3.03
N HIS A 279 16.44 38.26 3.70
CA HIS A 279 15.59 39.24 3.03
C HIS A 279 16.40 40.33 2.29
N PHE A 280 17.50 40.80 2.89
CA PHE A 280 18.40 41.77 2.27
C PHE A 280 19.03 41.20 0.99
N PHE A 281 19.60 40.00 1.06
CA PHE A 281 20.28 39.37 -0.08
C PHE A 281 19.31 38.83 -1.15
N GLU A 282 18.09 38.42 -0.80
CA GLU A 282 17.02 38.19 -1.79
C GLU A 282 16.71 39.47 -2.57
N GLY A 283 16.67 40.62 -1.89
CA GLY A 283 16.53 41.91 -2.54
C GLY A 283 17.69 42.27 -3.46
N VAL A 284 18.93 41.99 -3.04
CA VAL A 284 20.13 42.15 -3.88
C VAL A 284 20.04 41.26 -5.12
N LYS A 285 19.74 39.97 -4.95
CA LYS A 285 19.57 39.02 -6.07
C LYS A 285 18.49 39.48 -7.04
N ALA A 286 17.36 39.98 -6.54
CA ALA A 286 16.28 40.52 -7.37
C ALA A 286 16.74 41.74 -8.20
N ARG A 287 17.59 42.62 -7.65
CA ARG A 287 18.14 43.76 -8.39
C ARG A 287 19.15 43.35 -9.46
N VAL A 288 20.03 42.40 -9.14
CA VAL A 288 20.95 41.83 -10.13
C VAL A 288 20.18 41.15 -11.26
N ALA A 289 19.13 40.39 -10.93
CA ALA A 289 18.25 39.76 -11.92
C ALA A 289 17.46 40.78 -12.78
N GLN A 290 17.20 41.98 -12.26
CA GLN A 290 16.61 43.10 -13.02
C GLN A 290 17.63 43.81 -13.93
N GLY A 291 18.88 43.34 -14.00
CA GLY A 291 19.92 43.87 -14.88
C GLY A 291 20.79 44.96 -14.25
N VAL A 292 20.68 45.21 -12.94
CA VAL A 292 21.64 46.06 -12.22
C VAL A 292 22.99 45.34 -12.17
N LYS A 293 24.06 46.01 -12.60
CA LYS A 293 25.42 45.44 -12.50
C LYS A 293 25.78 45.21 -11.04
N GLU A 294 26.49 44.14 -10.75
CA GLU A 294 26.88 43.76 -9.38
C GLU A 294 27.62 44.90 -8.66
N GLU A 295 28.51 45.59 -9.36
CA GLU A 295 29.26 46.76 -8.87
C GLU A 295 28.34 47.94 -8.47
N GLU A 296 27.20 48.07 -9.14
CA GLU A 296 26.27 49.18 -8.99
C GLU A 296 25.24 48.96 -7.87
N VAL A 297 25.07 47.72 -7.41
CA VAL A 297 24.15 47.37 -6.31
C VAL A 297 24.43 48.21 -5.07
N SER A 298 25.71 48.43 -4.76
CA SER A 298 26.13 49.17 -3.58
C SER A 298 25.74 50.66 -3.56
N PHE A 299 25.34 51.21 -4.72
CA PHE A 299 24.81 52.59 -4.83
C PHE A 299 23.28 52.66 -4.70
N GLN A 300 22.57 51.53 -4.72
CA GLN A 300 21.13 51.50 -4.50
C GLN A 300 20.84 51.80 -3.02
N LEU A 301 20.03 52.82 -2.74
CA LEU A 301 19.79 53.29 -1.36
C LEU A 301 19.36 52.16 -0.41
N ALA A 302 18.45 51.29 -0.86
CA ALA A 302 17.92 50.16 -0.10
C ALA A 302 18.93 49.02 0.14
N TYR A 303 20.00 48.95 -0.66
CA TYR A 303 21.02 47.90 -0.62
C TYR A 303 22.43 48.49 -0.50
N SER A 304 22.54 49.68 0.10
CA SER A 304 23.82 50.38 0.21
C SER A 304 24.78 49.68 1.17
N LYS A 305 26.08 50.02 1.10
CA LYS A 305 27.10 49.54 2.05
C LYS A 305 26.71 49.80 3.51
N GLN A 306 26.04 50.92 3.77
CA GLN A 306 25.58 51.28 5.11
C GLN A 306 24.42 50.38 5.58
N GLU A 307 23.47 50.07 4.69
CA GLU A 307 22.39 49.15 5.04
C GLU A 307 22.89 47.72 5.24
N LEU A 308 23.85 47.25 4.42
CA LEU A 308 24.48 45.95 4.62
C LEU A 308 25.10 45.84 6.03
N ARG A 309 25.89 46.83 6.46
CA ARG A 309 26.48 46.86 7.82
C ARG A 309 25.41 46.79 8.92
N LYS A 310 24.35 47.58 8.80
CA LYS A 310 23.23 47.57 9.76
C LYS A 310 22.51 46.22 9.84
N VAL A 311 22.48 45.46 8.75
CA VAL A 311 21.85 44.14 8.72
C VAL A 311 22.79 43.09 9.35
N ILE A 312 24.09 43.14 9.06
CA ILE A 312 25.10 42.24 9.65
C ILE A 312 25.22 42.44 11.17
N GLU A 313 25.24 43.69 11.65
CA GLU A 313 25.33 44.03 13.08
C GLU A 313 24.20 43.41 13.96
N LYS A 314 23.10 42.98 13.34
CA LYS A 314 22.00 42.30 14.04
C LYS A 314 22.28 40.84 14.34
N TYR A 315 23.34 40.26 13.78
CA TYR A 315 23.68 38.84 13.87
C TYR A 315 25.12 38.60 14.34
N PRO A 316 25.52 39.12 15.51
CA PRO A 316 26.81 38.75 16.08
C PRO A 316 26.82 37.25 16.40
N GLY A 317 27.99 36.61 16.35
CA GLY A 317 28.12 35.15 16.52
C GLY A 317 27.44 34.58 17.78
N LYS A 318 27.38 35.35 18.87
CA LYS A 318 26.66 34.97 20.10
C LYS A 318 25.15 34.84 19.90
N GLU A 319 24.54 35.73 19.14
CA GLU A 319 23.10 35.69 18.84
C GLU A 319 22.79 34.57 17.86
N VAL A 320 23.68 34.33 16.88
CA VAL A 320 23.57 33.18 15.97
C VAL A 320 23.60 31.87 16.77
N LYS A 321 24.56 31.70 17.69
CA LYS A 321 24.61 30.52 18.56
C LYS A 321 23.34 30.34 19.39
N ARG A 322 22.81 31.41 20.01
CA ARG A 322 21.55 31.36 20.78
C ARG A 322 20.34 30.97 19.91
N ALA A 323 20.30 31.45 18.67
CA ALA A 323 19.27 31.08 17.71
C ALA A 323 19.36 29.58 17.38
N LEU A 324 20.55 29.05 17.11
CA LEU A 324 20.80 27.63 16.87
C LEU A 324 20.39 26.76 18.09
N GLU A 325 20.75 27.14 19.31
CA GLU A 325 20.32 26.46 20.55
C GLU A 325 18.80 26.43 20.71
N THR A 326 18.11 27.50 20.30
CA THR A 326 16.66 27.59 20.36
C THR A 326 16.01 26.69 19.30
N LEU A 327 16.58 26.63 18.11
CA LEU A 327 16.12 25.77 17.03
C LEU A 327 16.31 24.29 17.37
N TYR A 328 17.48 23.90 17.89
CA TYR A 328 17.73 22.54 18.34
C TYR A 328 16.72 22.10 19.41
N ARG A 329 16.45 22.94 20.41
CA ARG A 329 15.45 22.68 21.46
C ARG A 329 14.02 22.55 20.90
N LYS A 330 13.67 23.34 19.88
CA LYS A 330 12.37 23.21 19.19
C LYS A 330 12.30 21.88 18.44
N SER A 331 13.31 21.55 17.62
CA SER A 331 13.36 20.27 16.89
C SER A 331 13.26 19.08 17.83
N HIS A 332 14.03 19.07 18.92
CA HIS A 332 13.98 18.02 19.95
C HIS A 332 12.59 17.91 20.62
N LYS A 333 11.84 19.01 20.76
CA LYS A 333 10.52 19.02 21.41
C LYS A 333 9.41 18.49 20.50
N TYR A 334 9.51 18.73 19.20
CA TYR A 334 8.43 18.47 18.24
C TYR A 334 8.64 17.22 17.39
N LEU A 335 9.89 16.81 17.15
CA LEU A 335 10.18 15.56 16.46
C LEU A 335 9.91 14.36 17.37
N SER A 336 9.31 13.32 16.80
CA SER A 336 9.11 12.05 17.47
C SER A 336 10.45 11.35 17.72
N PRO A 337 10.65 10.72 18.90
CA PRO A 337 11.83 9.91 19.16
C PRO A 337 11.82 8.58 18.39
N GLU A 338 10.67 8.13 17.87
CA GLU A 338 10.49 6.80 17.25
C GLU A 338 11.45 6.57 16.07
N GLU A 339 11.62 7.56 15.20
CA GLU A 339 12.48 7.44 14.00
C GLU A 339 13.90 7.99 14.22
N ASN A 340 14.19 8.57 15.38
CA ASN A 340 15.47 9.23 15.68
C ASN A 340 15.94 10.18 14.55
N LEU A 341 15.03 10.98 14.00
CA LEU A 341 15.32 11.88 12.88
C LEU A 341 16.05 13.16 13.29
N LEU A 342 16.13 13.46 14.60
CA LEU A 342 16.76 14.68 15.10
C LEU A 342 18.18 14.89 14.58
N PRO A 343 19.11 13.91 14.63
CA PRO A 343 20.47 14.09 14.08
C PRO A 343 20.48 14.34 12.58
N VAL A 344 19.58 13.67 11.83
CA VAL A 344 19.49 13.80 10.36
C VAL A 344 18.98 15.18 9.98
N VAL A 345 17.91 15.64 10.63
CA VAL A 345 17.36 16.99 10.47
C VAL A 345 18.41 18.03 10.85
N TRP A 346 19.13 17.81 11.95
CA TRP A 346 20.15 18.75 12.42
C TRP A 346 21.32 18.87 11.45
N HIS A 347 21.77 17.75 10.89
CA HIS A 347 22.79 17.77 9.85
C HIS A 347 22.28 18.43 8.56
N ALA A 348 21.03 18.17 8.13
CA ALA A 348 20.44 18.86 6.99
C ALA A 348 20.36 20.39 7.22
N MET A 349 20.06 20.81 8.44
CA MET A 349 20.05 22.21 8.85
C MET A 349 21.46 22.83 8.84
N GLU A 350 22.47 22.09 9.31
CA GLU A 350 23.88 22.50 9.21
C GLU A 350 24.28 22.77 7.76
N GLN A 351 23.99 21.82 6.86
CA GLN A 351 24.32 21.95 5.44
C GLN A 351 23.62 23.15 4.78
N GLU A 352 22.33 23.37 5.09
CA GLU A 352 21.60 24.51 4.54
C GLU A 352 22.11 25.84 5.08
N PHE A 353 22.52 25.89 6.36
CA PHE A 353 23.12 27.10 6.93
C PHE A 353 24.47 27.41 6.29
N ILE A 354 25.33 26.39 6.12
CA ILE A 354 26.62 26.52 5.42
C ILE A 354 26.40 27.06 4.01
N ARG A 355 25.42 26.51 3.28
CA ARG A 355 25.07 26.96 1.92
C ARG A 355 24.64 28.44 1.91
N GLN A 356 23.77 28.85 2.83
CA GLN A 356 23.33 30.26 2.94
C GLN A 356 24.49 31.20 3.28
N TYR A 357 25.35 30.80 4.22
CA TYR A 357 26.52 31.59 4.60
C TYR A 357 27.47 31.80 3.41
N GLN A 358 27.77 30.73 2.66
CA GLN A 358 28.60 30.81 1.46
C GLN A 358 27.98 31.71 0.39
N GLU A 359 26.66 31.65 0.19
CA GLU A 359 25.93 32.53 -0.74
C GLU A 359 26.01 34.00 -0.33
N PHE A 360 25.94 34.31 0.98
CA PHE A 360 26.11 35.67 1.47
C PHE A 360 27.53 36.19 1.27
N GLU A 361 28.55 35.40 1.62
CA GLU A 361 29.95 35.78 1.41
C GLU A 361 30.25 36.04 -0.07
N ASP A 362 29.75 35.19 -0.97
CA ASP A 362 29.89 35.38 -2.43
C ASP A 362 29.19 36.67 -2.91
N LEU A 363 27.98 36.96 -2.44
CA LEU A 363 27.27 38.20 -2.78
C LEU A 363 27.97 39.45 -2.21
N ILE A 364 28.56 39.36 -1.02
CA ILE A 364 29.37 40.44 -0.43
C ILE A 364 30.59 40.69 -1.30
N GLN A 365 31.29 39.63 -1.70
CA GLN A 365 32.49 39.71 -2.52
C GLN A 365 32.20 40.32 -3.89
N ARG A 366 31.10 39.93 -4.53
CA ARG A 366 30.70 40.41 -5.86
C ARG A 366 30.10 41.81 -5.86
N CYS A 367 29.13 42.07 -4.99
CA CYS A 367 28.35 43.32 -5.02
C CYS A 367 28.94 44.45 -4.15
N TYR A 368 29.86 44.12 -3.24
CA TYR A 368 30.41 45.07 -2.26
C TYR A 368 31.94 45.00 -2.19
N ALA A 369 32.60 44.65 -3.29
CA ALA A 369 34.06 44.61 -3.40
C ALA A 369 34.74 45.89 -2.87
N GLY A 370 35.86 45.73 -2.17
CA GLY A 370 36.65 46.83 -1.60
C GLY A 370 35.97 47.61 -0.47
N SER A 371 34.82 47.15 0.05
CA SER A 371 34.12 47.80 1.18
C SER A 371 34.67 47.44 2.56
N GLY A 372 35.48 46.37 2.65
CA GLY A 372 35.96 45.80 3.90
C GLY A 372 34.85 45.24 4.80
N ILE A 373 33.65 45.02 4.26
CA ILE A 373 32.52 44.44 4.98
C ILE A 373 32.66 42.92 4.89
N ALA A 374 32.58 42.24 6.03
CA ALA A 374 32.56 40.79 6.16
C ALA A 374 31.57 40.40 7.27
N MET A 375 31.21 39.13 7.33
CA MET A 375 30.41 38.61 8.43
C MET A 375 31.20 38.63 9.76
N ASP A 376 30.49 38.80 10.88
CA ASP A 376 31.07 38.87 12.23
C ASP A 376 31.63 37.53 12.76
N PHE A 377 31.41 36.44 12.02
CA PHE A 377 31.84 35.09 12.36
C PHE A 377 32.32 34.35 11.12
N THR A 378 33.23 33.41 11.32
CA THR A 378 33.82 32.59 10.26
C THR A 378 33.06 31.28 10.05
N MET A 379 33.38 30.56 8.96
CA MET A 379 32.90 29.19 8.75
C MET A 379 33.32 28.25 9.90
N GLU A 380 34.52 28.40 10.45
CA GLU A 380 35.01 27.59 11.57
C GLU A 380 34.19 27.85 12.84
N ASP A 381 33.88 29.11 13.12
CA ASP A 381 33.00 29.49 14.22
C ASP A 381 31.62 28.86 14.07
N LEU A 382 31.06 28.90 12.85
CA LEU A 382 29.75 28.31 12.55
C LEU A 382 29.72 26.80 12.84
N LEU A 383 30.71 26.06 12.35
CA LEU A 383 30.84 24.62 12.61
C LEU A 383 31.01 24.34 14.11
N SER A 384 31.80 25.17 14.80
CA SER A 384 31.95 25.10 16.26
C SER A 384 30.62 25.31 16.98
N TYR A 385 29.78 26.25 16.52
CA TYR A 385 28.46 26.49 17.10
C TYR A 385 27.56 25.25 16.98
N PHE A 386 27.45 24.66 15.78
CA PHE A 386 26.64 23.45 15.55
C PHE A 386 27.09 22.27 16.42
N ASN A 387 28.41 22.05 16.54
CA ASN A 387 28.97 21.01 17.42
C ASN A 387 28.70 21.29 18.91
N SER A 388 28.78 22.55 19.34
CA SER A 388 28.54 22.91 20.74
C SER A 388 27.07 22.77 21.16
N VAL A 389 26.14 22.82 20.21
CA VAL A 389 24.69 22.68 20.47
C VAL A 389 24.27 21.22 20.63
N THR A 390 24.99 20.28 20.01
CA THR A 390 24.71 18.84 20.08
C THR A 390 25.37 18.15 21.27
N LEU A 391 26.45 18.73 21.81
CA LEU A 391 27.10 18.23 23.01
C LEU A 391 26.25 18.53 24.25
N PRO A 392 25.97 17.55 25.12
CA PRO A 392 25.33 17.81 26.40
C PRO A 392 26.29 18.65 27.27
N ASN A 393 25.80 19.79 27.75
CA ASN A 393 26.50 20.60 28.77
C ASN A 393 26.73 19.81 30.06
#